data_AF-A0A7W0N2E7-F1
#
_entry.id   AF-A0A7W0N2E7-F1
#
_cell.length_a   1.000
_cell.length_b   1.000
_cell.length_c   1.000
_cell.angle_alpha   90.00
_cell.angle_beta   90.00
_cell.angle_gamma   90.00
#
_symmetry.space_group_name_H-M   'P 1'
#
loop_
_entity.id
_entity.type
_entity.pdbx_description
1 polymer ?
#
loop_
_entity_poly.entity_id
_entity_poly.type
_entity_poly.pdbx_seq_one_letter_code
_entity_poly.pdbx_strand_id
1 'polypeptide(L)'
;MAVLLARHVPILVLHPAEQLPPVPVEGFLADSDLVRMTGSGWSMVSGPLPAGGADLRLDQRLCRAREGVAAASCYVSAQAAHLSTPVVYGAAFRVKDRIDLQYWIWYPYNAYSPTVPPDDLWQVHEGDWEAVSVILDLRGKPLVLGLSRHSAGAQRAWSKVKRRGLRPLVYVGLGSHANFFGPGAHRLDPRFIEPALISVIEAYGARPVDHAGNGRVVRPQLVPVTASKPSWMTFAGSWGEDGYVHFPGNEPIVSGAGPRGPAFHEQWQGPVAEVLSWSRG
;
A
#
# COMPACT_ATOMS: atom_id res chain seq x y z
N MET A 1 -22.56 -9.36 -6.62
CA MET A 1 -21.31 -8.93 -5.94
C MET A 1 -20.85 -7.54 -6.40
N ALA A 2 -20.83 -7.21 -7.69
CA ALA A 2 -20.45 -5.88 -8.19
C ALA A 2 -21.18 -4.69 -7.51
N VAL A 3 -22.50 -4.79 -7.30
CA VAL A 3 -23.27 -3.76 -6.58
C VAL A 3 -22.81 -3.59 -5.12
N LEU A 4 -22.47 -4.68 -4.44
CA LEU A 4 -21.94 -4.63 -3.07
C LEU A 4 -20.57 -3.96 -3.06
N LEU A 5 -19.70 -4.31 -4.01
CA LEU A 5 -18.38 -3.72 -4.19
C LEU A 5 -18.46 -2.20 -4.45
N ALA A 6 -19.36 -1.74 -5.33
CA ALA A 6 -19.55 -0.32 -5.61
C ALA A 6 -20.10 0.48 -4.41
N ARG A 7 -20.94 -0.13 -3.57
CA ARG A 7 -21.56 0.54 -2.41
C ARG A 7 -20.60 0.77 -1.24
N HIS A 8 -19.56 -0.05 -1.11
CA HIS A 8 -18.65 -0.03 0.04
C HIS A 8 -17.26 0.51 -0.29
N VAL A 9 -17.05 1.11 -1.47
CA VAL A 9 -15.77 1.73 -1.86
C VAL A 9 -15.31 2.70 -0.76
N PRO A 10 -14.09 2.55 -0.22
CA PRO A 10 -13.62 3.39 0.87
C PRO A 10 -13.56 4.87 0.46
N ILE A 11 -13.60 5.72 1.47
CA ILE A 11 -13.23 7.13 1.38
C ILE A 11 -11.93 7.27 2.14
N LEU A 12 -10.89 7.72 1.47
CA LEU A 12 -9.57 7.87 2.05
C LEU A 12 -9.43 9.30 2.57
N VAL A 13 -8.89 9.43 3.78
CA VAL A 13 -8.55 10.68 4.42
C VAL A 13 -7.04 10.69 4.55
N LEU A 14 -6.39 11.46 3.68
CA LEU A 14 -4.94 11.54 3.66
C LEU A 14 -4.45 12.44 4.80
N HIS A 15 -3.22 12.21 5.25
CA HIS A 15 -2.52 13.16 6.09
C HIS A 15 -2.40 14.53 5.37
N PRO A 16 -2.49 15.69 6.05
CA PRO A 16 -2.38 17.01 5.41
C PRO A 16 -1.08 17.23 4.62
N ALA A 17 0.01 16.57 5.02
CA ALA A 17 1.30 16.61 4.35
C ALA A 17 1.48 15.54 3.26
N GLU A 18 0.49 14.67 3.03
CA GLU A 18 0.59 13.61 2.04
C GLU A 18 0.48 14.19 0.61
N GLN A 19 1.51 13.96 -0.18
CA GLN A 19 1.63 14.46 -1.55
C GLN A 19 1.18 13.43 -2.58
N LEU A 20 1.26 12.14 -2.25
CA LEU A 20 0.95 11.02 -3.14
C LEU A 20 -0.45 10.47 -2.84
N PRO A 21 -1.52 10.89 -3.57
CA PRO A 21 -2.79 10.18 -3.51
C PRO A 21 -2.65 8.80 -4.15
N PRO A 22 -3.62 7.89 -3.95
CA PRO A 22 -3.63 6.68 -4.75
C PRO A 22 -3.93 6.99 -6.20
N VAL A 23 -3.31 6.24 -7.10
CA VAL A 23 -3.32 6.51 -8.55
C VAL A 23 -3.42 5.21 -9.33
N PRO A 24 -3.80 5.27 -10.63
CA PRO A 24 -3.78 4.09 -11.47
C PRO A 24 -2.34 3.59 -11.69
N VAL A 25 -2.15 2.27 -11.67
CA VAL A 25 -0.85 1.63 -11.90
C VAL A 25 -0.31 1.88 -13.31
N GLU A 26 -1.18 2.21 -14.27
CA GLU A 26 -0.82 2.38 -15.67
C GLU A 26 0.23 3.46 -15.89
N GLY A 27 0.19 4.56 -15.10
CA GLY A 27 1.20 5.61 -15.17
C GLY A 27 2.58 5.13 -14.69
N PHE A 28 2.61 4.40 -13.57
CA PHE A 28 3.84 3.78 -13.07
C PHE A 28 4.40 2.77 -14.07
N LEU A 29 3.57 1.86 -14.59
CA LEU A 29 3.98 0.88 -15.60
C LEU A 29 4.50 1.52 -16.89
N ALA A 30 3.93 2.66 -17.31
CA ALA A 30 4.41 3.39 -18.48
C ALA A 30 5.81 4.00 -18.26
N ASP A 31 6.16 4.26 -17.00
CA ASP A 31 7.41 4.91 -16.58
C ASP A 31 8.46 4.00 -15.96
N SER A 32 8.15 2.71 -15.83
CA SER A 32 9.09 1.72 -15.28
C SER A 32 9.71 0.85 -16.37
N ASP A 33 10.98 0.52 -16.17
CA ASP A 33 11.66 -0.54 -16.90
C ASP A 33 11.42 -1.88 -16.20
N LEU A 34 11.24 -2.94 -16.99
CA LEU A 34 11.25 -4.30 -16.47
C LEU A 34 12.71 -4.77 -16.45
N VAL A 35 13.22 -5.18 -15.28
CA VAL A 35 14.62 -5.56 -15.11
C VAL A 35 14.78 -6.92 -14.45
N ARG A 36 15.93 -7.56 -14.68
CA ARG A 36 16.36 -8.82 -14.08
C ARG A 36 17.77 -8.69 -13.51
N MET A 37 18.02 -9.30 -12.36
CA MET A 37 19.37 -9.39 -11.80
C MET A 37 20.22 -10.37 -12.63
N THR A 38 21.38 -9.91 -13.07
CA THR A 38 22.39 -10.69 -13.78
C THR A 38 23.70 -10.70 -12.99
N GLY A 39 24.71 -11.45 -13.44
CA GLY A 39 26.05 -11.39 -12.82
C GLY A 39 26.71 -10.00 -12.89
N SER A 40 26.24 -9.12 -13.78
CA SER A 40 26.68 -7.73 -13.92
C SER A 40 25.74 -6.70 -13.28
N GLY A 41 24.75 -7.13 -12.50
CA GLY A 41 23.74 -6.28 -11.89
C GLY A 41 22.39 -6.30 -12.63
N TRP A 42 21.51 -5.35 -12.31
CA TRP A 42 20.20 -5.23 -12.95
C TRP A 42 20.32 -4.87 -14.43
N SER A 43 19.60 -5.60 -15.28
CA SER A 43 19.60 -5.40 -16.73
C SER A 43 18.17 -5.42 -17.26
N MET A 44 17.88 -4.55 -18.22
CA MET A 44 16.57 -4.44 -18.83
C MET A 44 16.15 -5.72 -19.55
N VAL A 45 14.87 -6.05 -19.43
CA VAL A 45 14.20 -7.15 -20.12
C VAL A 45 13.19 -6.54 -21.09
N SER A 46 13.37 -6.84 -22.37
CA SER A 46 12.45 -6.38 -23.41
C SER A 46 11.13 -7.15 -23.38
N GLY A 47 10.03 -6.44 -23.65
CA GLY A 47 8.71 -7.03 -23.84
C GLY A 47 7.67 -6.52 -22.84
N PRO A 48 6.42 -6.99 -22.96
CA PRO A 48 5.37 -6.62 -22.02
C PRO A 48 5.60 -7.26 -20.65
N LEU A 49 4.93 -6.72 -19.63
CA LEU A 49 4.91 -7.30 -18.30
C LEU A 49 4.40 -8.77 -18.35
N PRO A 50 5.20 -9.76 -17.93
CA PRO A 50 4.84 -11.16 -18.07
C PRO A 50 3.87 -11.61 -16.98
N ALA A 51 3.15 -12.71 -17.24
CA ALA A 51 2.58 -13.52 -16.17
C ALA A 51 3.72 -14.29 -15.47
N GLY A 52 3.77 -14.24 -14.13
CA GLY A 52 4.91 -14.74 -13.36
C GLY A 52 6.04 -13.71 -13.30
N GLY A 53 7.29 -14.15 -13.46
CA GLY A 53 8.46 -13.27 -13.38
C GLY A 53 8.85 -12.90 -11.95
N ALA A 54 8.82 -13.86 -11.02
CA ALA A 54 9.21 -13.63 -9.62
C ALA A 54 10.69 -13.19 -9.45
N ASP A 55 11.51 -13.42 -10.48
CA ASP A 55 12.90 -12.98 -10.60
C ASP A 55 13.06 -11.58 -11.22
N LEU A 56 11.96 -10.94 -11.58
CA LEU A 56 11.92 -9.63 -12.22
C LEU A 56 11.45 -8.55 -11.23
N ARG A 57 11.79 -7.30 -11.53
CA ARG A 57 11.18 -6.13 -10.88
C ARG A 57 10.95 -5.00 -11.88
N LEU A 58 10.08 -4.09 -11.49
CA LEU A 58 9.84 -2.82 -12.16
C LEU A 58 10.72 -1.75 -11.51
N ASP A 59 11.45 -0.96 -12.29
CA ASP A 59 12.25 0.16 -11.80
C ASP A 59 11.78 1.45 -12.48
N GLN A 60 11.29 2.44 -11.72
CA GLN A 60 10.95 3.74 -12.28
C GLN A 60 12.21 4.37 -12.91
N ARG A 61 12.12 4.77 -14.19
CA ARG A 61 13.26 5.24 -14.99
C ARG A 61 13.98 6.48 -14.44
N LEU A 62 13.22 7.47 -13.99
CA LEU A 62 13.64 8.82 -13.62
C LEU A 62 13.85 9.01 -12.12
N CYS A 63 13.19 8.22 -11.28
CA CYS A 63 13.25 8.37 -9.83
C CYS A 63 14.11 7.28 -9.18
N ARG A 64 14.67 7.58 -8.00
CA ARG A 64 15.50 6.66 -7.23
C ARG A 64 15.07 6.67 -5.78
N ALA A 65 14.57 5.55 -5.28
CA ALA A 65 14.20 5.33 -3.89
C ALA A 65 15.37 5.57 -2.94
N ARG A 66 16.62 5.36 -3.36
CA ARG A 66 17.82 5.63 -2.55
C ARG A 66 17.94 7.10 -2.12
N GLU A 67 17.31 8.03 -2.84
CA GLU A 67 17.26 9.46 -2.49
C GLU A 67 16.33 9.74 -1.29
N GLY A 68 15.65 8.72 -0.77
CA GLY A 68 14.86 8.81 0.46
C GLY A 68 13.63 9.70 0.30
N VAL A 69 13.25 10.37 1.39
CA VAL A 69 12.04 11.20 1.41
C VAL A 69 12.07 12.33 0.37
N ALA A 70 13.26 12.79 -0.06
CA ALA A 70 13.41 13.79 -1.11
C ALA A 70 12.90 13.29 -2.49
N ALA A 71 13.01 11.98 -2.74
CA ALA A 71 12.55 11.34 -3.97
C ALA A 71 11.03 11.49 -4.19
N ALA A 72 10.25 11.72 -3.12
CA ALA A 72 8.80 11.86 -3.21
C ALA A 72 8.37 12.93 -4.24
N SER A 73 9.12 14.02 -4.37
CA SER A 73 8.87 15.08 -5.36
C SER A 73 9.05 14.60 -6.81
N CYS A 74 9.99 13.69 -7.06
CA CYS A 74 10.17 13.02 -8.35
C CYS A 74 8.95 12.15 -8.67
N TYR A 75 8.52 11.29 -7.73
CA TYR A 75 7.36 10.42 -7.95
C TYR A 75 6.05 11.21 -8.14
N VAL A 76 5.87 12.32 -7.42
CA VAL A 76 4.75 13.26 -7.66
C VAL A 76 4.80 13.80 -9.10
N SER A 77 5.97 14.21 -9.56
CA SER A 77 6.16 14.78 -10.91
C SER A 77 5.94 13.74 -12.00
N ALA A 78 6.47 12.53 -11.83
CA ALA A 78 6.25 11.41 -12.75
C ALA A 78 4.76 11.08 -12.86
N GLN A 79 4.06 10.99 -11.73
CA GLN A 79 2.63 10.72 -11.74
C GLN A 79 1.80 11.85 -12.36
N ALA A 80 2.21 13.10 -12.21
CA ALA A 80 1.52 14.25 -12.81
C ALA A 80 1.56 14.24 -14.35
N ALA A 81 2.50 13.50 -14.97
CA ALA A 81 2.57 13.32 -16.41
C ALA A 81 1.47 12.37 -16.97
N HIS A 82 0.77 11.64 -16.10
CA HIS A 82 -0.26 10.67 -16.47
C HIS A 82 -1.65 11.09 -15.96
N LEU A 83 -2.70 10.47 -16.52
CA LEU A 83 -4.06 10.60 -15.97
C LEU A 83 -4.08 10.12 -14.52
N SER A 84 -4.41 11.02 -13.59
CA SER A 84 -4.18 10.84 -12.15
C SER A 84 -5.47 10.78 -11.34
N THR A 85 -6.60 10.41 -11.96
CA THR A 85 -7.85 10.23 -11.19
C THR A 85 -7.64 9.13 -10.16
N PRO A 86 -7.84 9.38 -8.86
CA PRO A 86 -7.59 8.35 -7.85
C PRO A 86 -8.48 7.12 -8.04
N VAL A 87 -7.87 5.94 -7.98
CA VAL A 87 -8.56 4.66 -8.13
C VAL A 87 -8.32 3.73 -6.95
N VAL A 88 -9.21 2.74 -6.81
CA VAL A 88 -8.98 1.53 -6.04
C VAL A 88 -9.39 0.32 -6.88
N TYR A 89 -8.63 -0.76 -6.75
CA TYR A 89 -8.82 -2.00 -7.48
C TYR A 89 -9.66 -2.96 -6.64
N GLY A 90 -10.89 -3.22 -7.08
CA GLY A 90 -11.85 -3.98 -6.29
C GLY A 90 -11.98 -5.44 -6.73
N ALA A 91 -11.89 -6.34 -5.77
CA ALA A 91 -12.20 -7.76 -5.93
C ALA A 91 -13.24 -8.21 -4.91
N ALA A 92 -14.03 -9.22 -5.25
CA ALA A 92 -15.05 -9.74 -4.35
C ALA A 92 -15.00 -11.26 -4.31
N PHE A 93 -14.85 -11.81 -3.11
CA PHE A 93 -14.71 -13.24 -2.88
C PHE A 93 -15.89 -13.75 -2.06
N ARG A 94 -16.41 -14.92 -2.40
CA ARG A 94 -17.41 -15.61 -1.59
C ARG A 94 -16.75 -16.84 -0.98
N VAL A 95 -16.64 -16.87 0.35
CA VAL A 95 -15.98 -17.94 1.10
C VAL A 95 -16.93 -18.44 2.17
N LYS A 96 -17.34 -19.71 2.07
CA LYS A 96 -18.30 -20.33 3.01
C LYS A 96 -19.56 -19.46 3.20
N ASP A 97 -19.74 -18.91 4.40
CA ASP A 97 -20.89 -18.11 4.85
C ASP A 97 -20.59 -16.60 4.86
N ARG A 98 -19.54 -16.16 4.18
CA ARG A 98 -19.10 -14.77 4.11
C ARG A 98 -18.80 -14.31 2.68
N ILE A 99 -18.83 -13.00 2.51
CA ILE A 99 -18.34 -12.30 1.32
C ILE A 99 -17.24 -11.34 1.78
N ASP A 100 -16.08 -11.37 1.13
CA ASP A 100 -15.01 -10.39 1.32
C ASP A 100 -14.98 -9.45 0.13
N LEU A 101 -15.22 -8.16 0.38
CA LEU A 101 -15.03 -7.09 -0.60
C LEU A 101 -13.66 -6.47 -0.34
N GLN A 102 -12.70 -6.75 -1.21
CA GLN A 102 -11.33 -6.23 -1.11
C GLN A 102 -11.16 -5.02 -2.03
N TYR A 103 -10.51 -3.98 -1.53
CA TYR A 103 -10.15 -2.77 -2.27
C TYR A 103 -8.65 -2.55 -2.12
N TRP A 104 -7.91 -2.83 -3.19
CA TRP A 104 -6.47 -2.65 -3.28
C TRP A 104 -6.14 -1.24 -3.75
N ILE A 105 -5.16 -0.63 -3.12
CA ILE A 105 -4.82 0.78 -3.24
C ILE A 105 -3.34 0.84 -3.60
N TRP A 106 -3.04 1.49 -4.71
CA TRP A 106 -1.69 1.66 -5.21
C TRP A 106 -1.17 3.05 -4.92
N TYR A 107 0.06 3.14 -4.40
CA TYR A 107 0.85 4.36 -4.33
C TYR A 107 2.20 4.11 -5.02
N PRO A 108 2.73 5.07 -5.78
CA PRO A 108 3.95 4.85 -6.56
C PRO A 108 5.23 4.85 -5.69
N TYR A 109 5.17 5.36 -4.47
CA TYR A 109 6.33 5.47 -3.58
C TYR A 109 5.91 5.54 -2.12
N ASN A 110 6.53 4.74 -1.26
CA ASN A 110 6.41 4.79 0.19
C ASN A 110 7.62 5.57 0.75
N ALA A 111 7.33 6.66 1.47
CA ALA A 111 8.32 7.59 2.01
C ALA A 111 8.19 7.72 3.54
N TYR A 112 8.15 6.60 4.25
CA TYR A 112 7.93 6.60 5.70
C TYR A 112 9.06 7.31 6.47
N SER A 113 8.65 8.13 7.45
CA SER A 113 9.51 8.69 8.49
C SER A 113 8.75 8.72 9.82
N PRO A 114 9.41 8.43 10.97
CA PRO A 114 8.78 8.47 12.29
C PRO A 114 8.47 9.90 12.78
N THR A 115 8.95 10.95 12.10
CA THR A 115 8.75 12.36 12.45
C THR A 115 7.96 13.11 11.38
N VAL A 116 7.28 14.18 11.80
CA VAL A 116 6.55 15.10 10.90
C VAL A 116 6.91 16.54 11.30
N PRO A 117 7.61 17.32 10.45
CA PRO A 117 8.18 16.94 9.15
C PRO A 117 9.23 15.81 9.27
N PRO A 118 9.51 15.09 8.16
CA PRO A 118 10.51 14.02 8.13
C PRO A 118 11.90 14.58 8.48
N ASP A 119 12.70 13.76 9.18
CA ASP A 119 14.08 14.07 9.58
C ASP A 119 15.06 13.03 8.98
N ASP A 120 16.32 13.01 9.42
CA ASP A 120 17.42 12.15 8.95
C ASP A 120 17.27 10.65 9.32
N LEU A 121 16.03 10.18 9.45
CA LEU A 121 15.65 8.81 9.77
C LEU A 121 14.40 8.46 8.96
N TRP A 122 14.51 7.49 8.06
CA TRP A 122 13.43 7.09 7.18
C TRP A 122 13.60 5.67 6.65
N GLN A 123 12.48 5.10 6.20
CA GLN A 123 12.45 3.87 5.42
C GLN A 123 11.57 4.14 4.20
N VAL A 124 12.04 3.75 3.03
CA VAL A 124 11.34 4.01 1.77
C VAL A 124 11.38 2.80 0.86
N HIS A 125 10.41 2.70 -0.03
CA HIS A 125 10.46 1.78 -1.15
C HIS A 125 9.61 2.29 -2.31
N GLU A 126 10.03 1.94 -3.52
CA GLU A 126 9.21 2.17 -4.70
C GLU A 126 8.01 1.23 -4.72
N GLY A 127 6.87 1.78 -5.08
CA GLY A 127 5.58 1.10 -5.07
C GLY A 127 5.04 0.76 -3.69
N ASP A 128 3.74 0.81 -3.53
CA ASP A 128 3.08 0.42 -2.29
C ASP A 128 1.67 -0.12 -2.57
N TRP A 129 1.39 -1.29 -2.01
CA TRP A 129 0.08 -1.95 -2.11
C TRP A 129 -0.53 -2.07 -0.74
N GLU A 130 -1.62 -1.34 -0.55
CA GLU A 130 -2.43 -1.35 0.66
C GLU A 130 -3.83 -1.86 0.34
N ALA A 131 -4.55 -2.38 1.34
CA ALA A 131 -5.84 -3.05 1.13
C ALA A 131 -6.85 -2.77 2.24
N VAL A 132 -8.09 -2.58 1.81
CA VAL A 132 -9.27 -2.46 2.68
C VAL A 132 -10.22 -3.60 2.40
N SER A 133 -10.65 -4.32 3.43
CA SER A 133 -11.61 -5.43 3.32
C SER A 133 -12.90 -5.14 4.05
N VAL A 134 -14.04 -5.31 3.39
CA VAL A 134 -15.36 -5.29 4.04
C VAL A 134 -15.94 -6.70 4.02
N ILE A 135 -15.96 -7.35 5.19
CA ILE A 135 -16.53 -8.68 5.36
C ILE A 135 -18.03 -8.56 5.59
N LEU A 136 -18.81 -9.25 4.77
CA LEU A 136 -20.26 -9.31 4.82
C LEU A 136 -20.74 -10.74 5.14
N ASP A 137 -21.97 -10.86 5.61
CA ASP A 137 -22.71 -12.13 5.50
C ASP A 137 -23.20 -12.39 4.06
N LEU A 138 -23.78 -13.57 3.81
CA LEU A 138 -24.32 -13.91 2.48
C LEU A 138 -25.53 -13.07 2.05
N ARG A 139 -26.15 -12.32 2.97
CA ARG A 139 -27.24 -11.38 2.67
C ARG A 139 -26.72 -9.99 2.34
N GLY A 140 -25.40 -9.79 2.35
CA GLY A 140 -24.75 -8.52 2.06
C GLY A 140 -24.74 -7.55 3.24
N LYS A 141 -25.02 -8.00 4.45
CA LYS A 141 -24.91 -7.19 5.67
C LYS A 141 -23.45 -7.10 6.09
N PRO A 142 -22.87 -5.89 6.21
CA PRO A 142 -21.50 -5.73 6.65
C PRO A 142 -21.31 -6.05 8.14
N LEU A 143 -20.24 -6.79 8.42
CA LEU A 143 -19.91 -7.33 9.74
C LEU A 143 -18.60 -6.75 10.28
N VAL A 144 -17.56 -6.68 9.45
CA VAL A 144 -16.20 -6.28 9.83
C VAL A 144 -15.58 -5.43 8.73
N LEU A 145 -14.83 -4.40 9.12
CA LEU A 145 -13.87 -3.70 8.27
C LEU A 145 -12.46 -4.13 8.68
N GLY A 146 -11.68 -4.66 7.75
CA GLY A 146 -10.25 -4.89 7.86
C GLY A 146 -9.48 -3.79 7.13
N LEU A 147 -8.42 -3.30 7.76
CA LEU A 147 -7.49 -2.32 7.22
C LEU A 147 -6.08 -2.92 7.30
N SER A 148 -5.40 -3.06 6.16
CA SER A 148 -3.98 -3.42 6.16
C SER A 148 -3.14 -2.31 6.79
N ARG A 149 -2.03 -2.70 7.41
CA ARG A 149 -0.97 -1.81 7.86
C ARG A 149 0.31 -2.61 7.91
N HIS A 150 1.24 -2.29 7.01
CA HIS A 150 2.50 -3.02 6.87
C HIS A 150 2.25 -4.50 6.54
N SER A 151 2.99 -5.43 7.15
CA SER A 151 2.83 -6.88 6.92
C SER A 151 1.61 -7.53 7.60
N ALA A 152 0.69 -6.74 8.15
CA ALA A 152 -0.50 -7.25 8.85
C ALA A 152 -1.69 -6.30 8.67
N GLY A 153 -2.60 -6.28 9.66
CA GLY A 153 -3.73 -5.38 9.65
C GLY A 153 -4.38 -5.18 11.01
N ALA A 154 -5.50 -4.47 10.98
CA ALA A 154 -6.42 -4.34 12.08
C ALA A 154 -7.85 -4.50 11.59
N GLN A 155 -8.68 -5.15 12.40
CA GLN A 155 -10.10 -5.29 12.11
C GLN A 155 -10.96 -4.57 13.15
N ARG A 156 -12.09 -4.06 12.70
CA ARG A 156 -13.10 -3.44 13.56
C ARG A 156 -14.49 -3.89 13.15
N ALA A 157 -15.32 -4.20 14.15
CA ALA A 157 -16.73 -4.49 13.91
C ALA A 157 -17.39 -3.32 13.16
N TRP A 158 -18.16 -3.61 12.11
CA TRP A 158 -18.73 -2.60 11.22
C TRP A 158 -19.58 -1.55 11.95
N SER A 159 -20.24 -1.94 13.05
CA SER A 159 -21.02 -1.02 13.89
C SER A 159 -20.19 0.09 14.55
N LYS A 160 -18.87 -0.10 14.69
CA LYS A 160 -17.92 0.87 15.28
C LYS A 160 -17.10 1.63 14.24
N VAL A 161 -17.34 1.40 12.95
CA VAL A 161 -16.61 2.03 11.85
C VAL A 161 -17.20 3.40 11.53
N LYS A 162 -16.35 4.43 11.48
CA LYS A 162 -16.74 5.74 10.93
C LYS A 162 -16.95 5.61 9.44
N ARG A 163 -18.10 6.07 8.92
CA ARG A 163 -18.50 5.88 7.53
C ARG A 163 -19.44 6.98 7.04
N ARG A 164 -19.49 7.22 5.73
CA ARG A 164 -20.50 8.05 5.06
C ARG A 164 -21.40 7.15 4.23
N GLY A 165 -22.64 6.93 4.71
CA GLY A 165 -23.49 5.87 4.17
C GLY A 165 -22.85 4.49 4.40
N LEU A 166 -22.64 3.74 3.31
CA LEU A 166 -21.97 2.42 3.35
C LEU A 166 -20.45 2.50 3.08
N ARG A 167 -19.92 3.68 2.82
CA ARG A 167 -18.50 3.86 2.49
C ARG A 167 -17.68 4.11 3.77
N PRO A 168 -16.76 3.21 4.14
CA PRO A 168 -15.93 3.40 5.33
C PRO A 168 -14.97 4.59 5.15
N LEU A 169 -14.71 5.31 6.23
CA LEU A 169 -13.62 6.30 6.28
C LEU A 169 -12.34 5.58 6.70
N VAL A 170 -11.29 5.76 5.92
CA VAL A 170 -9.96 5.17 6.15
C VAL A 170 -8.94 6.31 6.20
N TYR A 171 -8.14 6.35 7.26
CA TYR A 171 -7.13 7.39 7.47
C TYR A 171 -5.78 6.82 7.08
N VAL A 172 -5.15 7.42 6.08
CA VAL A 172 -3.90 6.93 5.47
C VAL A 172 -2.72 7.53 6.22
N GLY A 173 -1.79 6.67 6.64
CA GLY A 173 -0.52 7.07 7.25
C GLY A 173 0.35 7.85 6.26
N LEU A 174 0.96 8.95 6.72
CA LEU A 174 1.87 9.76 5.92
C LEU A 174 3.08 8.95 5.50
N GLY A 175 3.33 8.84 4.19
CA GLY A 175 4.49 8.17 3.62
C GLY A 175 4.43 6.64 3.68
N SER A 176 3.91 6.04 4.77
CA SER A 176 3.78 4.59 4.90
C SER A 176 2.53 4.00 4.27
N HIS A 177 1.52 4.83 3.98
CA HIS A 177 0.20 4.46 3.46
C HIS A 177 -0.64 3.46 4.28
N ALA A 178 -0.11 2.95 5.40
CA ALA A 178 -0.83 2.08 6.32
C ALA A 178 -2.21 2.66 6.68
N ASN A 179 -3.22 1.79 6.77
CA ASN A 179 -4.61 2.20 6.92
C ASN A 179 -5.09 2.17 8.37
N PHE A 180 -5.65 3.28 8.83
CA PHE A 180 -6.12 3.46 10.21
C PHE A 180 -7.59 3.84 10.30
N PHE A 181 -8.21 3.51 11.44
CA PHE A 181 -9.60 3.86 11.71
C PHE A 181 -9.80 5.30 12.22
N GLY A 182 -8.72 6.06 12.38
CA GLY A 182 -8.73 7.43 12.88
C GLY A 182 -7.38 8.14 12.67
N PRO A 183 -7.37 9.47 12.77
CA PRO A 183 -6.14 10.25 12.74
C PRO A 183 -5.33 10.07 14.03
N GLY A 184 -4.08 10.50 14.02
CA GLY A 184 -3.16 10.49 15.16
C GLY A 184 -1.91 9.65 14.89
N ALA A 185 -1.09 9.53 15.93
CA ALA A 185 0.09 8.69 15.92
C ALA A 185 -0.28 7.24 16.30
N HIS A 186 0.09 6.27 15.47
CA HIS A 186 -0.20 4.85 15.65
C HIS A 186 1.10 4.09 15.85
N ARG A 187 1.28 3.43 17.00
CA ARG A 187 2.53 2.68 17.27
C ARG A 187 2.74 1.57 16.27
N LEU A 188 3.98 1.45 15.81
CA LEU A 188 4.47 0.28 15.09
C LEU A 188 4.46 -0.93 16.02
N ASP A 189 4.06 -2.07 15.47
CA ASP A 189 3.97 -3.33 16.19
C ASP A 189 5.20 -4.19 15.85
N PRO A 190 6.06 -4.54 16.83
CA PRO A 190 7.28 -5.31 16.59
C PRO A 190 7.03 -6.74 16.11
N ARG A 191 5.77 -7.19 16.07
CA ARG A 191 5.40 -8.49 15.47
C ARG A 191 5.35 -8.44 13.94
N PHE A 192 5.20 -7.25 13.37
CA PHE A 192 4.92 -7.04 11.94
C PHE A 192 5.87 -6.02 11.29
N ILE A 193 6.64 -5.31 12.10
CA ILE A 193 7.74 -4.44 11.67
C ILE A 193 9.05 -5.01 12.21
N GLU A 194 10.10 -4.92 11.41
CA GLU A 194 11.44 -5.32 11.78
C GLU A 194 11.84 -4.71 13.15
N PRO A 195 12.07 -5.53 14.20
CA PRO A 195 12.39 -5.03 15.53
C PRO A 195 13.63 -4.14 15.57
N ALA A 196 14.58 -4.37 14.67
CA ALA A 196 15.77 -3.53 14.53
C ALA A 196 15.42 -2.09 14.13
N LEU A 197 14.48 -1.89 13.20
CA LEU A 197 14.02 -0.54 12.81
C LEU A 197 13.39 0.19 14.01
N ILE A 198 12.51 -0.49 14.75
CA ILE A 198 11.89 0.08 15.96
C ILE A 198 12.96 0.49 16.98
N SER A 199 13.91 -0.41 17.26
CA SER A 199 14.97 -0.17 18.22
C SER A 199 15.84 1.02 17.84
N VAL A 200 16.15 1.16 16.55
CA VAL A 200 16.92 2.31 16.05
C VAL A 200 16.11 3.61 16.16
N ILE A 201 14.82 3.60 15.79
CA ILE A 201 13.95 4.78 15.94
C ILE A 201 13.96 5.28 17.39
N GLU A 202 13.82 4.36 18.35
CA GLU A 202 13.84 4.70 19.77
C GLU A 202 15.22 5.17 20.25
N ALA A 203 16.31 4.57 19.76
CA ALA A 203 17.69 4.96 20.10
C ALA A 203 18.03 6.38 19.65
N TYR A 204 17.45 6.85 18.54
CA TYR A 204 17.58 8.23 18.07
C TYR A 204 16.53 9.19 18.68
N GLY A 205 15.80 8.75 19.72
CA GLY A 205 14.88 9.60 20.47
C GLY A 205 13.55 9.88 19.77
N ALA A 206 13.28 9.21 18.63
CA ALA A 206 12.01 9.30 17.94
C ALA A 206 11.03 8.22 18.45
N ARG A 207 9.74 8.41 18.14
CA ARG A 207 8.70 7.43 18.48
C ARG A 207 8.47 6.53 17.27
N PRO A 208 8.43 5.19 17.44
CA PRO A 208 8.11 4.27 16.34
C PRO A 208 6.62 4.30 16.07
N VAL A 209 6.18 5.28 15.27
CA VAL A 209 4.76 5.53 14.96
C VAL A 209 4.56 5.89 13.50
N ASP A 210 3.43 5.45 12.95
CA ASP A 210 2.82 6.06 11.77
C ASP A 210 2.03 7.30 12.15
N HIS A 211 1.95 8.28 11.25
CA HIS A 211 1.17 9.50 11.45
C HIS A 211 0.01 9.58 10.44
N ALA A 212 -1.21 9.34 10.91
CA ALA A 212 -2.42 9.55 10.12
C ALA A 212 -3.04 10.92 10.44
N GLY A 213 -3.65 11.60 9.46
CA GLY A 213 -4.15 12.97 9.64
C GLY A 213 -5.55 13.23 9.10
N ASN A 214 -6.06 14.44 9.34
CA ASN A 214 -7.37 14.90 8.85
C ASN A 214 -7.21 15.86 7.66
N GLY A 215 -6.54 15.41 6.60
CA GLY A 215 -6.26 16.22 5.42
C GLY A 215 -7.26 16.00 4.28
N ARG A 216 -6.72 15.90 3.06
CA ARG A 216 -7.48 15.75 1.82
C ARG A 216 -8.36 14.50 1.85
N VAL A 217 -9.64 14.66 1.53
CA VAL A 217 -10.60 13.55 1.41
C VAL A 217 -10.69 13.08 -0.03
N VAL A 218 -10.24 11.86 -0.30
CA VAL A 218 -10.24 11.23 -1.62
C VAL A 218 -11.39 10.23 -1.73
N ARG A 219 -12.13 10.30 -2.85
CA ARG A 219 -13.20 9.37 -3.20
C ARG A 219 -12.80 8.63 -4.47
N PRO A 220 -12.02 7.55 -4.36
CA PRO A 220 -11.45 6.90 -5.53
C PRO A 220 -12.55 6.26 -6.41
N GLN A 221 -12.27 6.17 -7.70
CA GLN A 221 -13.05 5.38 -8.64
C GLN A 221 -12.74 3.89 -8.44
N LEU A 222 -13.77 3.04 -8.60
CA LEU A 222 -13.63 1.60 -8.48
C LEU A 222 -13.24 0.99 -9.83
N VAL A 223 -12.11 0.29 -9.88
CA VAL A 223 -11.68 -0.51 -11.03
C VAL A 223 -11.81 -1.99 -10.65
N PRO A 224 -12.75 -2.75 -11.24
CA PRO A 224 -12.87 -4.18 -10.94
C PRO A 224 -11.66 -4.97 -11.41
N VAL A 225 -11.15 -5.87 -10.57
CA VAL A 225 -10.03 -6.76 -10.90
C VAL A 225 -10.36 -8.23 -10.56
N THR A 226 -9.64 -9.15 -11.20
CA THR A 226 -9.61 -10.57 -10.87
C THR A 226 -8.17 -11.02 -10.71
N ALA A 227 -7.94 -12.26 -10.29
CA ALA A 227 -6.58 -12.79 -10.09
C ALA A 227 -5.73 -12.78 -11.38
N SER A 228 -6.34 -12.57 -12.55
CA SER A 228 -5.66 -12.54 -13.83
C SER A 228 -6.02 -11.36 -14.72
N LYS A 229 -6.86 -10.43 -14.25
CA LYS A 229 -7.30 -9.27 -15.05
C LYS A 229 -7.29 -7.98 -14.21
N PRO A 230 -6.68 -6.88 -14.71
CA PRO A 230 -5.88 -6.80 -15.95
C PRO A 230 -4.62 -7.67 -15.91
N SER A 231 -3.90 -7.81 -17.04
CA SER A 231 -2.78 -8.75 -17.15
C SER A 231 -1.70 -8.55 -16.09
N TRP A 232 -1.48 -7.31 -15.63
CA TRP A 232 -0.54 -6.98 -14.56
C TRP A 232 -0.86 -7.65 -13.22
N MET A 233 -2.09 -8.10 -12.98
CA MET A 233 -2.45 -8.88 -11.78
C MET A 233 -1.68 -10.20 -11.68
N THR A 234 -1.17 -10.71 -12.81
CA THR A 234 -0.40 -11.96 -12.87
C THR A 234 1.10 -11.77 -12.73
N PHE A 235 1.59 -10.53 -12.64
CA PHE A 235 3.01 -10.25 -12.47
C PHE A 235 3.44 -10.57 -11.02
N ALA A 236 4.33 -11.56 -10.89
CA ALA A 236 4.81 -12.10 -9.61
C ALA A 236 6.07 -11.41 -9.08
N GLY A 237 6.68 -10.55 -9.89
CA GLY A 237 7.86 -9.78 -9.53
C GLY A 237 7.55 -8.60 -8.60
N SER A 238 8.59 -7.83 -8.31
CA SER A 238 8.51 -6.68 -7.41
C SER A 238 8.03 -5.44 -8.16
N TRP A 239 7.09 -4.71 -7.57
CA TRP A 239 6.57 -3.45 -8.06
C TRP A 239 7.40 -2.29 -7.52
N GLY A 240 8.65 -2.19 -7.99
CA GLY A 240 9.60 -1.20 -7.54
C GLY A 240 11.01 -1.75 -7.43
N GLU A 241 11.98 -0.84 -7.43
CA GLU A 241 13.38 -1.15 -7.14
C GLU A 241 13.60 -1.57 -5.67
N ASP A 242 14.85 -1.60 -5.23
CA ASP A 242 15.16 -1.91 -3.83
C ASP A 242 14.58 -0.85 -2.89
N GLY A 243 14.08 -1.29 -1.75
CA GLY A 243 13.76 -0.43 -0.62
C GLY A 243 15.01 -0.06 0.16
N TYR A 244 14.99 1.09 0.82
CA TYR A 244 16.11 1.61 1.57
C TYR A 244 15.69 2.06 2.98
N VAL A 245 16.58 1.86 3.94
CA VAL A 245 16.50 2.45 5.27
C VAL A 245 17.71 3.36 5.47
N HIS A 246 17.47 4.48 6.13
CA HIS A 246 18.49 5.48 6.42
C HIS A 246 18.48 5.85 7.89
N PHE A 247 19.68 6.00 8.44
CA PHE A 247 19.91 6.37 9.82
C PHE A 247 20.84 7.57 9.88
N PRO A 248 20.69 8.45 10.89
CA PRO A 248 21.48 9.67 10.93
C PRO A 248 22.99 9.41 10.83
N GLY A 249 23.63 10.12 9.90
CA GLY A 249 25.08 10.02 9.65
C GLY A 249 25.55 8.77 8.90
N ASN A 250 24.66 7.98 8.31
CA ASN A 250 25.01 6.80 7.50
C ASN A 250 24.55 6.96 6.05
N GLU A 251 25.12 6.19 5.14
CA GLU A 251 24.58 6.04 3.79
C GLU A 251 23.32 5.14 3.82
N PRO A 252 22.32 5.37 2.95
CA PRO A 252 21.15 4.51 2.84
C PRO A 252 21.53 3.05 2.55
N ILE A 253 20.91 2.14 3.31
CA ILE A 253 21.13 0.69 3.28
C ILE A 253 19.92 0.00 2.64
N VAL A 254 20.15 -0.99 1.79
CA VAL A 254 19.07 -1.80 1.20
C VAL A 254 18.30 -2.54 2.29
N SER A 255 16.98 -2.39 2.33
CA SER A 255 16.09 -2.97 3.35
C SER A 255 15.10 -4.00 2.79
N GLY A 256 15.08 -4.24 1.48
CA GLY A 256 14.15 -5.17 0.83
C GLY A 256 13.93 -4.81 -0.64
N ALA A 257 12.92 -5.42 -1.27
CA ALA A 257 12.45 -5.05 -2.59
C ALA A 257 11.08 -4.36 -2.50
N GLY A 258 10.66 -3.68 -3.58
CA GLY A 258 9.28 -3.22 -3.73
C GLY A 258 8.23 -4.34 -3.54
N PRO A 259 6.96 -4.00 -3.26
CA PRO A 259 5.94 -4.98 -2.92
C PRO A 259 5.60 -5.89 -4.11
N ARG A 260 5.06 -7.08 -3.82
CA ARG A 260 4.43 -7.92 -4.86
C ARG A 260 3.02 -7.42 -5.17
N GLY A 261 2.51 -7.79 -6.35
CA GLY A 261 1.16 -7.42 -6.77
C GLY A 261 0.06 -8.10 -5.95
N PRO A 262 -1.18 -7.57 -5.95
CA PRO A 262 -2.27 -8.02 -5.06
C PRO A 262 -2.52 -9.53 -5.01
N ALA A 263 -2.47 -10.23 -6.16
CA ALA A 263 -2.72 -11.67 -6.23
C ALA A 263 -1.73 -12.55 -5.43
N PHE A 264 -0.60 -11.97 -5.03
CA PHE A 264 0.50 -12.64 -4.33
C PHE A 264 0.53 -12.35 -2.83
N HIS A 265 -0.44 -11.59 -2.31
CA HIS A 265 -0.59 -11.32 -0.89
C HIS A 265 -1.48 -12.36 -0.20
N GLU A 266 -1.20 -12.64 1.08
CA GLU A 266 -1.99 -13.57 1.89
C GLU A 266 -3.46 -13.15 1.98
N GLN A 267 -3.75 -11.85 2.05
CA GLN A 267 -5.12 -11.33 2.06
C GLN A 267 -5.90 -11.71 0.79
N TRP A 268 -5.25 -11.72 -0.37
CA TRP A 268 -5.88 -12.16 -1.62
C TRP A 268 -6.08 -13.67 -1.67
N GLN A 269 -5.10 -14.44 -1.19
CA GLN A 269 -5.09 -15.91 -1.25
C GLN A 269 -5.96 -16.56 -0.17
N GLY A 270 -6.09 -15.93 0.99
CA GLY A 270 -6.92 -16.33 2.12
C GLY A 270 -8.03 -15.33 2.45
N PRO A 271 -8.93 -15.01 1.49
CA PRO A 271 -9.98 -14.01 1.70
C PRO A 271 -10.87 -14.42 2.88
N VAL A 272 -11.35 -13.44 3.64
CA VAL A 272 -12.01 -13.60 4.95
C VAL A 272 -11.06 -14.07 6.06
N ALA A 273 -10.34 -15.19 5.89
CA ALA A 273 -9.55 -15.80 6.94
C ALA A 273 -8.46 -14.87 7.46
N GLU A 274 -7.75 -14.22 6.54
CA GLU A 274 -6.65 -13.32 6.89
C GLU A 274 -7.14 -12.10 7.69
N VAL A 275 -8.16 -11.42 7.19
CA VAL A 275 -8.74 -10.24 7.86
C VAL A 275 -9.29 -10.56 9.25
N LEU A 276 -9.88 -11.76 9.43
CA LEU A 276 -10.41 -12.18 10.72
C LEU A 276 -9.31 -12.64 11.69
N SER A 277 -8.10 -12.95 11.22
CA SER A 277 -6.93 -13.27 12.04
C SER A 277 -6.34 -12.02 12.71
N TRP A 278 -6.52 -10.85 12.07
CA TRP A 278 -5.94 -9.59 12.54
C TRP A 278 -6.42 -9.15 13.91
N SER A 279 -5.54 -8.39 14.57
CA SER A 279 -5.83 -7.75 15.86
C SER A 279 -7.05 -6.82 15.77
N ARG A 280 -7.77 -6.67 16.89
CA ARG A 280 -8.87 -5.70 16.98
C ARG A 280 -8.30 -4.29 17.08
N GLY A 281 -8.77 -3.40 16.21
CA GLY A 281 -8.35 -1.99 16.14
C GLY A 281 -9.39 -1.00 16.63
#